data_AF-A0A0D1XU02-F1
#
_entry.id   AF-A0A0D1XU02-F1
#
_cell.length_a   1.000
_cell.length_b   1.000
_cell.length_c   1.000
_cell.angle_alpha   90.00
_cell.angle_beta   90.00
_cell.angle_gamma   90.00
#
_symmetry.space_group_name_H-M   'P 1'
#
loop_
_entity.id
_entity.type
_entity.pdbx_description
1 polymer ?
#
loop_
_entity_poly.entity_id
_entity_poly.type
_entity_poly.pdbx_seq_one_letter_code
_entity_poly.pdbx_strand_id
1 'polypeptide(L)'
;MMTDIWLSALTIIVLLLALRLLKSGNGKQIEQEESAEGKFHTLITEFERENSELVRSIAQVKRMTDTQLTGVKEELASLQRQVGELMRQKEELLENIEQLQSSIGEFSKTTTTSTVAPLPQFLKDEYKDIPQLYAQGMSSLEIARKLGMGDGEVKIVIQMLKKQGFLAAE
;
A
#
# COMPACT_ATOMS: atom_id res chain seq x y z
N MET A 1 -26.89 -98.36 -4.53
CA MET A 1 -27.62 -98.23 -5.82
C MET A 1 -28.62 -97.07 -5.80
N MET A 2 -29.64 -97.04 -4.95
CA MET A 2 -30.59 -95.89 -4.93
C MET A 2 -29.95 -94.56 -4.47
N THR A 3 -29.05 -94.59 -3.49
CA THR A 3 -28.34 -93.41 -2.95
C THR A 3 -27.37 -92.79 -3.94
N ASP A 4 -26.73 -93.62 -4.77
CA ASP A 4 -25.76 -93.18 -5.78
C ASP A 4 -26.46 -92.40 -6.92
N ILE A 5 -27.68 -92.82 -7.28
CA ILE A 5 -28.53 -92.11 -8.24
C ILE A 5 -28.92 -90.72 -7.68
N TRP A 6 -29.28 -90.63 -6.41
CA TRP A 6 -29.62 -89.35 -5.77
C TRP A 6 -28.41 -88.40 -5.67
N LEU A 7 -27.22 -88.91 -5.34
CA LEU A 7 -25.99 -88.10 -5.37
C LEU A 7 -25.66 -87.60 -6.78
N SER A 8 -25.81 -88.46 -7.79
CA SER A 8 -25.57 -88.06 -9.19
C SER A 8 -26.57 -86.98 -9.67
N ALA A 9 -27.84 -87.08 -9.27
CA ALA A 9 -28.84 -86.07 -9.59
C ALA A 9 -28.54 -84.73 -8.90
N LEU A 10 -28.14 -84.76 -7.62
CA LEU A 10 -27.78 -83.55 -6.89
C LEU A 10 -26.58 -82.83 -7.52
N THR A 11 -25.54 -83.57 -7.89
CA THR A 11 -24.34 -82.99 -8.53
C THR A 11 -24.65 -82.36 -9.88
N ILE A 12 -25.51 -82.99 -10.70
CA ILE A 12 -25.96 -82.42 -11.97
C ILE A 12 -26.77 -81.13 -11.75
N ILE A 13 -27.63 -81.08 -10.74
CA ILE A 13 -28.41 -79.88 -10.40
C ILE A 13 -27.48 -78.75 -9.95
N VAL A 14 -26.49 -79.03 -9.10
CA VAL A 14 -25.49 -78.05 -8.66
C VAL A 14 -24.65 -77.56 -9.83
N LEU A 15 -24.26 -78.45 -10.74
CA LEU A 15 -23.51 -78.11 -11.95
C LEU A 15 -24.35 -77.21 -12.88
N LEU A 16 -25.64 -77.52 -13.07
CA LEU A 16 -26.55 -76.71 -13.86
C LEU A 16 -26.78 -75.32 -13.24
N LEU A 17 -26.87 -75.24 -11.91
CA LEU A 17 -26.97 -73.96 -11.21
C LEU A 17 -25.69 -73.14 -11.35
N ALA A 18 -24.52 -73.76 -11.23
CA ALA A 18 -23.23 -73.10 -11.44
C ALA A 18 -23.08 -72.58 -12.88
N LEU A 19 -23.46 -73.38 -13.89
CA LEU A 19 -23.45 -72.98 -15.30
C LEU A 19 -24.48 -71.87 -15.58
N ARG A 20 -25.64 -71.91 -14.95
CA ARG A 20 -26.67 -70.87 -15.09
C ARG A 20 -26.24 -69.55 -14.47
N LEU A 21 -25.55 -69.58 -13.33
CA LEU A 21 -24.96 -68.41 -12.68
C LEU A 21 -23.83 -67.82 -13.54
N LEU A 22 -22.95 -68.65 -14.11
CA LEU A 22 -21.85 -68.20 -14.96
C LEU A 22 -22.36 -67.56 -16.27
N LYS A 23 -23.38 -68.14 -16.89
CA LYS A 23 -23.98 -67.60 -18.13
C LYS A 23 -24.79 -66.32 -17.89
N SER A 24 -25.40 -66.17 -16.72
CA SER A 24 -26.18 -64.97 -16.38
C SER A 24 -25.34 -63.81 -15.85
N GLY A 25 -24.11 -64.06 -15.37
CA GLY A 25 -23.21 -63.03 -14.84
C GLY A 25 -22.46 -62.24 -15.90
N ASN A 26 -22.06 -62.88 -17.00
CA ASN A 26 -21.22 -62.23 -18.03
C ASN A 26 -21.92 -61.08 -18.77
N GLY A 27 -23.22 -61.18 -19.06
CA GLY A 27 -23.92 -60.12 -19.81
C GLY A 27 -24.07 -58.82 -19.03
N LYS A 28 -24.29 -58.90 -17.70
CA LYS A 28 -24.43 -57.72 -16.83
C LYS A 28 -23.09 -57.12 -16.41
N GLN A 29 -22.04 -57.92 -16.29
CA GLN A 29 -20.69 -57.40 -16.03
C GLN A 29 -20.15 -56.61 -17.22
N ILE A 30 -20.34 -57.09 -18.45
CA ILE A 30 -19.89 -56.38 -19.66
C ILE A 30 -20.59 -55.02 -19.80
N GLU A 31 -21.91 -54.95 -19.61
CA GLU A 31 -22.64 -53.68 -19.64
C GLU A 31 -22.22 -52.72 -18.50
N GLN A 32 -21.88 -53.26 -17.32
CA GLN A 32 -21.45 -52.47 -16.18
C GLN A 32 -20.01 -51.97 -16.32
N GLU A 33 -19.15 -52.75 -16.99
CA GLU A 33 -17.75 -52.41 -17.32
C GLU A 33 -17.70 -51.35 -18.43
N GLU A 34 -18.51 -51.48 -19.49
CA GLU A 34 -18.66 -50.46 -20.53
C GLU A 34 -19.22 -49.14 -19.97
N SER A 35 -20.16 -49.23 -19.02
CA SER A 35 -20.68 -48.05 -18.30
C SER A 35 -19.63 -47.40 -17.39
N ALA A 36 -18.74 -48.18 -16.78
CA ALA A 36 -17.64 -47.67 -15.96
C ALA A 36 -16.57 -47.00 -16.82
N GLU A 37 -16.20 -47.61 -17.95
CA GLU A 37 -15.27 -47.04 -18.94
C GLU A 37 -15.79 -45.71 -19.49
N GLY A 38 -17.08 -45.61 -19.82
CA GLY A 38 -17.69 -44.36 -20.26
C GLY A 38 -17.64 -43.24 -19.22
N LYS A 39 -17.82 -43.58 -17.93
CA LYS A 39 -17.65 -42.62 -16.82
C LYS A 39 -16.20 -42.20 -16.65
N PHE A 40 -15.24 -43.12 -16.77
CA PHE A 40 -13.83 -42.78 -16.72
C PHE A 40 -13.41 -41.87 -17.88
N HIS A 41 -13.84 -42.16 -19.11
CA HIS A 41 -13.60 -41.28 -20.24
C HIS A 41 -14.16 -39.88 -20.02
N THR A 42 -15.39 -39.78 -19.50
CA THR A 42 -15.99 -38.49 -19.16
C THR A 42 -15.14 -37.74 -18.14
N LEU A 43 -14.72 -38.40 -17.06
CA LEU A 43 -13.86 -37.80 -16.04
C LEU A 43 -12.49 -37.38 -16.58
N ILE A 44 -11.87 -38.17 -17.45
CA ILE A 44 -10.60 -37.82 -18.09
C ILE A 44 -10.78 -36.56 -18.94
N THR A 45 -11.84 -36.48 -19.75
CA THR A 45 -12.10 -35.29 -20.57
C THR A 45 -12.40 -34.05 -19.73
N GLU A 46 -13.11 -34.21 -18.61
CA GLU A 46 -13.37 -33.13 -17.66
C GLU A 46 -12.08 -32.66 -16.99
N PHE A 47 -11.22 -33.59 -16.58
CA PHE A 47 -9.92 -33.29 -15.97
C PHE A 47 -8.96 -32.59 -16.95
N GLU A 48 -8.89 -33.06 -18.20
CA GLU A 48 -8.11 -32.41 -19.25
C GLU A 48 -8.61 -30.98 -19.51
N ARG A 49 -9.94 -30.80 -19.54
CA ARG A 49 -10.56 -29.50 -19.67
C ARG A 49 -10.22 -28.59 -18.49
N GLU A 50 -10.43 -29.02 -17.25
CA GLU A 50 -10.12 -28.24 -16.06
C GLU A 50 -8.64 -27.87 -15.99
N ASN A 51 -7.74 -28.81 -16.30
CA ASN A 51 -6.31 -28.53 -16.34
C ASN A 51 -5.98 -27.45 -17.39
N SER A 52 -6.60 -27.52 -18.57
CA SER A 52 -6.44 -26.48 -19.60
C SER A 52 -6.93 -25.10 -19.13
N GLU A 53 -8.03 -25.05 -18.38
CA GLU A 53 -8.58 -23.83 -17.80
C GLU A 53 -7.67 -23.28 -16.68
N LEU A 54 -7.11 -24.15 -15.83
CA LEU A 54 -6.14 -23.79 -14.80
C LEU A 54 -4.85 -23.23 -15.41
N VAL A 55 -4.30 -23.89 -16.42
CA VAL A 55 -3.10 -23.40 -17.12
C VAL A 55 -3.36 -22.01 -17.73
N ARG A 56 -4.54 -21.81 -18.31
CA ARG A 56 -4.93 -20.51 -18.88
C ARG A 56 -5.09 -19.43 -17.80
N SER A 57 -5.72 -19.76 -16.67
CA SER A 57 -5.90 -18.81 -15.56
C SER A 57 -4.56 -18.45 -14.91
N ILE A 58 -3.66 -19.42 -14.71
CA ILE A 58 -2.29 -19.18 -14.23
C ILE A 58 -1.52 -18.28 -15.19
N ALA A 59 -1.61 -18.54 -16.50
CA ALA A 59 -0.95 -17.69 -17.50
C ALA A 59 -1.50 -16.26 -17.47
N GLN A 60 -2.81 -16.08 -17.26
CA GLN A 60 -3.44 -14.77 -17.12
C GLN A 60 -3.00 -14.05 -15.84
N VAL A 61 -3.02 -14.74 -14.69
CA VAL A 61 -2.56 -14.20 -13.41
C VAL A 61 -1.10 -13.78 -13.52
N LYS A 62 -0.25 -14.62 -14.10
CA LYS A 62 1.17 -14.30 -14.32
C LYS A 62 1.33 -13.01 -15.13
N ARG A 63 0.63 -12.88 -16.26
CA ARG A 63 0.68 -11.65 -17.08
C ARG A 63 0.22 -10.41 -16.30
N MET A 64 -0.83 -10.55 -15.50
CA MET A 64 -1.32 -9.47 -14.65
C MET A 64 -0.28 -9.07 -13.60
N THR A 65 0.31 -10.04 -12.91
CA THR A 65 1.38 -9.82 -11.93
C THR A 65 2.61 -9.18 -12.57
N ASP A 66 3.03 -9.63 -13.75
CA ASP A 66 4.17 -9.05 -14.48
C ASP A 66 3.90 -7.57 -14.86
N THR A 67 2.65 -7.26 -15.25
CA THR A 67 2.23 -5.90 -15.57
C THR A 67 2.24 -5.00 -14.33
N GLN A 68 1.69 -5.50 -13.21
CA GLN A 68 1.68 -4.78 -11.94
C GLN A 68 3.10 -4.56 -11.41
N LEU A 69 3.96 -5.58 -11.48
CA LEU A 69 5.35 -5.50 -11.05
C LEU A 69 6.13 -4.46 -11.87
N THR A 70 5.86 -4.40 -13.18
CA THR A 70 6.45 -3.39 -14.06
C THR A 70 5.99 -1.99 -13.69
N GLY A 71 4.69 -1.78 -13.43
CA GLY A 71 4.14 -0.50 -12.99
C GLY A 71 4.73 -0.03 -11.66
N VAL A 72 4.76 -0.90 -10.65
CA VAL A 72 5.35 -0.59 -9.34
C VAL A 72 6.85 -0.26 -9.46
N LYS A 73 7.58 -0.96 -10.33
CA LYS A 73 9.00 -0.68 -10.58
C LYS A 73 9.20 0.71 -11.22
N GLU A 74 8.32 1.11 -12.12
CA GLU A 74 8.34 2.43 -12.75
C GLU A 74 8.01 3.53 -11.73
N GLU A 75 7.01 3.33 -10.88
CA GLU A 75 6.68 4.22 -9.77
C GLU A 75 7.87 4.37 -8.81
N LEU A 76 8.51 3.26 -8.42
CA LEU A 76 9.69 3.28 -7.56
C LEU A 76 10.84 4.08 -8.19
N ALA A 77 11.08 3.89 -9.50
CA ALA A 77 12.11 4.63 -10.22
C ALA A 77 11.78 6.13 -10.31
N SER A 78 10.51 6.49 -10.51
CA SER A 78 10.04 7.88 -10.48
C SER A 78 10.25 8.51 -9.10
N LEU A 79 9.88 7.81 -8.04
CA LEU A 79 10.02 8.30 -6.67
C LEU A 79 11.50 8.46 -6.27
N GLN A 80 12.35 7.51 -6.67
CA GLN A 80 13.81 7.63 -6.49
C GLN A 80 14.39 8.86 -7.19
N ARG A 81 13.93 9.18 -8.41
CA ARG A 81 14.34 10.40 -9.11
C ARG A 81 13.88 11.67 -8.38
N GLN A 82 12.63 11.70 -7.91
CA GLN A 82 12.09 12.84 -7.16
C GLN A 82 12.88 13.07 -5.86
N VAL A 83 13.21 12.01 -5.13
CA VAL A 83 14.05 12.11 -3.92
C VAL A 83 15.45 12.63 -4.27
N GLY A 84 16.05 12.16 -5.36
CA GLY A 84 17.35 12.66 -5.84
C GLY A 84 17.32 14.14 -6.21
N GLU A 85 16.27 14.59 -6.89
CA GLU A 85 16.08 15.99 -7.26
C GLU A 85 15.87 16.88 -6.03
N LEU A 86 15.04 16.46 -5.08
CA LEU A 86 14.85 17.19 -3.82
C LEU A 86 16.13 17.29 -3.00
N MET A 87 16.94 16.23 -2.97
CA MET A 87 18.25 16.27 -2.32
C MET A 87 19.19 17.27 -2.99
N ARG A 88 19.17 17.35 -4.33
CA ARG A 88 19.96 18.32 -5.09
C ARG A 88 19.49 19.75 -4.84
N GLN A 89 18.18 20.00 -4.84
CA GLN A 89 17.60 21.30 -4.53
C GLN A 89 17.92 21.74 -3.11
N LYS A 90 17.88 20.81 -2.15
CA LYS A 90 18.27 21.09 -0.77
C LYS A 90 19.73 21.49 -0.68
N GLU A 91 20.62 20.77 -1.37
CA GLU A 91 22.05 21.09 -1.40
C GLU A 91 22.30 22.48 -2.00
N GLU A 92 21.66 22.78 -3.12
CA GLU A 92 21.75 24.10 -3.77
C GLU A 92 21.23 25.22 -2.85
N LEU A 93 20.13 24.99 -2.14
CA LEU A 93 19.61 25.97 -1.17
C LEU A 93 20.57 26.16 0.01
N LEU A 94 21.21 25.09 0.51
CA LEU A 94 22.20 25.19 1.58
C LEU A 94 23.43 25.96 1.11
N GLU A 95 23.93 25.68 -0.09
CA GLU A 95 25.05 26.41 -0.70
C GLU A 95 24.71 27.90 -0.90
N ASN A 96 23.51 28.21 -1.42
CA ASN A 96 23.04 29.58 -1.57
C ASN A 96 22.94 30.31 -0.21
N ILE A 97 22.44 29.63 0.83
CA ILE A 97 22.38 30.18 2.19
C ILE A 97 23.80 30.48 2.72
N GLU A 98 24.76 29.58 2.50
CA GLU A 98 26.16 29.78 2.92
C GLU A 98 26.80 30.97 2.18
N GLN A 99 26.58 31.09 0.87
CA GLN A 99 27.03 32.23 0.07
C GLN A 99 26.40 33.56 0.52
N LEU A 100 25.11 33.56 0.85
CA LEU A 100 24.43 34.72 1.42
C LEU A 100 24.98 35.09 2.82
N GLN A 101 25.22 34.11 3.69
CA GLN A 101 25.77 34.33 5.03
C GLN A 101 27.18 34.90 4.98
N SER A 102 28.05 34.40 4.09
CA SER A 102 29.40 34.94 3.90
C SER A 102 29.36 36.38 3.38
N SER A 103 28.46 36.70 2.45
CA SER A 103 28.24 38.08 1.95
C SER A 103 27.71 39.02 3.03
N ILE A 104 26.81 38.55 3.90
CA ILE A 104 26.26 39.32 5.03
C ILE A 104 27.33 39.53 6.12
N GLY A 105 28.21 38.55 6.35
CA GLY A 105 29.32 38.65 7.29
C GLY A 105 30.31 39.77 6.95
N GLU A 106 30.53 40.05 5.66
CA GLU A 106 31.32 41.20 5.21
C GLU A 106 30.56 42.52 5.35
N PHE A 107 29.26 42.55 5.11
CA PHE A 107 28.42 43.76 5.30
C PHE A 107 28.24 44.15 6.78
N SER A 108 28.24 43.17 7.70
CA SER A 108 28.03 43.43 9.13
C SER A 108 29.28 43.96 9.85
N LYS A 109 30.46 43.97 9.21
CA LYS A 109 31.70 44.47 9.82
C LYS A 109 31.82 46.01 9.81
N THR A 110 30.86 46.71 9.18
CA THR A 110 30.82 48.18 9.10
C THR A 110 29.71 48.85 9.92
N THR A 111 28.89 48.11 10.68
CA THR A 111 27.83 48.72 11.51
C THR A 111 27.96 48.30 12.97
N THR A 112 28.65 49.16 13.70
CA THR A 112 28.74 49.36 15.15
C THR A 112 27.50 48.99 15.99
N THR A 113 27.73 48.19 17.03
CA THR A 113 27.21 48.27 18.42
C THR A 113 25.79 48.82 18.65
N SER A 114 24.86 47.93 19.07
CA SER A 114 23.84 48.24 20.10
C SER A 114 23.28 46.96 20.72
N THR A 115 23.48 46.85 22.03
CA THR A 115 23.02 45.79 22.93
C THR A 115 21.54 45.96 23.27
N VAL A 116 20.64 45.21 22.64
CA VAL A 116 19.28 44.93 23.19
C VAL A 116 18.86 43.53 22.73
N ALA A 117 18.16 42.82 23.62
CA ALA A 117 17.71 41.42 23.54
C ALA A 117 17.30 40.89 22.14
N PRO A 118 17.52 39.58 21.85
CA PRO A 118 17.33 39.01 20.53
C PRO A 118 15.84 39.02 20.13
N LEU A 119 15.44 39.99 19.31
CA LEU A 119 14.19 39.96 18.58
C LEU A 119 14.30 38.93 17.44
N PRO A 120 13.20 38.23 17.07
CA PRO A 120 13.23 37.28 15.97
C PRO A 120 13.56 38.00 14.66
N GLN A 121 14.63 37.58 13.99
CA GLN A 121 15.05 38.13 12.67
C GLN A 121 14.00 37.91 11.56
N PHE A 122 12.93 37.14 11.84
CA PHE A 122 11.85 36.80 10.90
C PHE A 122 10.65 37.77 10.93
N LEU A 123 10.59 38.71 11.86
CA LEU A 123 9.53 39.73 11.83
C LEU A 123 9.86 40.77 10.75
N LYS A 124 8.89 41.04 9.87
CA LYS A 124 8.96 42.21 8.96
C LYS A 124 9.19 43.48 9.77
N ASP A 125 9.87 44.46 9.19
CA ASP A 125 10.22 45.71 9.86
C ASP A 125 9.00 46.40 10.49
N GLU A 126 7.84 46.30 9.85
CA GLU A 126 6.58 46.88 10.30
C GLU A 126 6.05 46.25 11.60
N TYR A 127 6.38 44.98 11.88
CA TYR A 127 5.91 44.24 13.05
C TYR A 127 6.85 44.34 14.26
N LYS A 128 8.02 44.97 14.11
CA LYS A 128 9.05 45.04 15.16
C LYS A 128 8.59 45.76 16.42
N ASP A 129 7.64 46.68 16.28
CA ASP A 129 7.11 47.49 17.38
C ASP A 129 5.97 46.80 18.15
N ILE A 130 5.35 45.75 17.57
CA ILE A 130 4.22 45.02 18.19
C ILE A 130 4.57 44.45 19.57
N PRO A 131 5.71 43.75 19.77
CA PRO A 131 6.07 43.21 21.08
C PRO A 131 6.22 44.31 22.15
N GLN A 132 6.79 45.46 21.78
CA GLN A 132 7.04 46.57 22.69
C GLN A 132 5.72 47.24 23.10
N LEU A 133 4.81 47.46 22.15
CA LEU A 133 3.51 48.05 22.41
C LEU A 133 2.60 47.09 23.21
N TYR A 134 2.69 45.80 22.95
CA TYR A 134 1.97 44.78 23.72
C TYR A 134 2.49 44.68 25.16
N ALA A 135 3.81 44.76 25.37
CA ALA A 135 4.41 44.82 26.71
C ALA A 135 4.02 46.08 27.49
N GLN A 136 3.61 47.15 26.81
CA GLN A 136 3.04 48.36 27.42
C GLN A 136 1.56 48.20 27.83
N GLY A 137 0.97 47.02 27.63
CA GLY A 137 -0.42 46.71 27.98
C GLY A 137 -1.46 47.20 26.98
N MET A 138 -1.04 47.59 25.76
CA MET A 138 -1.99 47.98 24.71
C MET A 138 -2.71 46.76 24.14
N SER A 139 -4.00 46.92 23.86
CA SER A 139 -4.80 45.90 23.19
C SER A 139 -4.40 45.75 21.72
N SER A 140 -4.68 44.58 21.12
CA SER A 140 -4.39 44.32 19.70
C SER A 140 -5.00 45.37 18.77
N LEU A 141 -6.21 45.85 19.11
CA LEU A 141 -6.94 46.86 18.35
C LEU A 141 -6.27 48.23 18.40
N GLU A 142 -5.71 48.61 19.55
CA GLU A 142 -4.98 49.88 19.71
C GLU A 142 -3.65 49.85 18.97
N ILE A 143 -2.94 48.73 19.04
CA ILE A 143 -1.69 48.51 18.30
C ILE A 143 -1.96 48.57 16.79
N ALA A 144 -3.02 47.90 16.33
CA ALA A 144 -3.45 47.92 14.93
C ALA A 144 -3.75 49.33 14.44
N ARG A 145 -4.49 50.14 15.22
CA ARG A 145 -4.78 51.54 14.88
C ARG A 145 -3.52 52.40 14.85
N LYS A 146 -2.58 52.17 15.76
CA LYS A 146 -1.34 52.95 15.90
C LYS A 146 -0.34 52.65 14.78
N LEU A 147 -0.27 51.40 14.34
CA LEU A 147 0.64 50.94 13.27
C LEU A 147 -0.02 50.93 11.89
N GLY A 148 -1.31 51.22 11.77
CA GLY A 148 -2.05 51.19 10.51
C GLY A 148 -2.25 49.78 9.94
N MET A 149 -2.28 48.77 10.81
CA MET A 149 -2.38 47.34 10.46
C MET A 149 -3.76 46.77 10.76
N GLY A 150 -4.04 45.57 10.23
CA GLY A 150 -5.26 44.83 10.60
C GLY A 150 -5.19 44.27 12.02
N ASP A 151 -6.26 44.39 12.81
CA ASP A 151 -6.35 43.79 14.17
C ASP A 151 -6.10 42.27 14.15
N GLY A 152 -6.55 41.59 13.09
CA GLY A 152 -6.28 40.16 12.89
C GLY A 152 -4.79 39.85 12.69
N GLU A 153 -4.05 40.70 11.98
CA GLU A 153 -2.61 40.51 11.74
C GLU A 153 -1.82 40.68 13.03
N VAL A 154 -2.12 41.73 13.79
CA VAL A 154 -1.50 42.01 15.09
C VAL A 154 -1.74 40.84 16.06
N LYS A 155 -2.98 40.32 16.10
CA LYS A 155 -3.33 39.18 16.95
C LYS A 155 -2.56 37.90 16.58
N ILE A 156 -2.38 37.62 15.30
CA ILE A 156 -1.58 36.48 14.82
C ILE A 156 -0.12 36.63 15.23
N VAL A 157 0.46 37.83 15.07
CA VAL A 157 1.85 38.12 15.45
C VAL A 157 2.04 37.92 16.94
N ILE A 158 1.14 38.46 17.78
CA ILE A 158 1.19 38.26 19.24
C ILE A 158 1.10 36.78 19.61
N GLN A 159 0.18 36.03 19.00
CA GLN A 159 0.04 34.58 19.24
C GLN A 159 1.29 33.81 18.83
N MET A 160 1.89 34.15 17.70
CA MET A 160 3.15 33.55 17.23
C MET A 160 4.29 33.83 18.21
N LEU A 161 4.42 35.08 18.67
CA LEU A 161 5.43 35.49 19.65
C LEU A 161 5.23 34.81 21.01
N LYS A 162 3.99 34.66 21.48
CA LYS A 162 3.65 33.91 22.70
C LYS A 162 4.02 32.42 22.57
N LYS A 163 3.71 31.79 21.42
CA LYS A 163 4.06 30.39 21.14
C LYS A 163 5.58 30.16 21.11
N GLN A 164 6.33 31.15 20.66
CA GLN A 164 7.79 31.10 20.59
C GLN A 164 8.49 31.52 21.89
N GLY A 165 7.74 31.95 22.92
CA GLY A 165 8.28 32.35 24.21
C GLY A 165 8.91 33.75 24.23
N PHE A 166 8.69 34.56 23.20
CA PHE A 166 9.18 35.96 23.15
C PHE A 166 8.30 36.93 23.95
N LEU A 167 7.05 36.56 24.22
CA LEU A 167 6.14 37.31 25.07
C LEU A 167 5.72 36.46 26.27
N ALA A 168 5.66 37.07 27.45
CA ALA A 168 5.19 36.41 28.65
C ALA A 168 3.73 35.97 28.46
N ALA A 169 3.46 34.70 28.77
CA ALA A 169 2.11 34.18 28.82
C ALA A 169 1.44 34.66 30.11
N GLU A 170 0.65 35.73 30.04
CA GLU A 170 -0.52 35.83 30.93
C GLU A 170 -1.55 34.74 30.59
#